data_AF-Q19598-F1
#
_entry.id   AF-Q19598-F1
#
_cell.length_a   1.000
_cell.length_b   1.000
_cell.length_c   1.000
_cell.angle_alpha   90.00
_cell.angle_beta   90.00
_cell.angle_gamma   90.00
#
_symmetry.space_group_name_H-M   'P 1'
#
loop_
_entity.id
_entity.type
_entity.pdbx_description
1 polymer ?
#
loop_
_entity_poly.entity_id
_entity_poly.type
_entity_poly.pdbx_seq_one_letter_code
_entity_poly.pdbx_strand_id
1 'polypeptide(L)' 'MGDVRVETRYNNRTIEGVLVLSNNNAQLVFGPTRLQVSVERYFFWKYRIRLTRPNWPLVFLRGNSSNQFPIELIELI' A
#
# COMPACT_ATOMS: atom_id res chain seq x y z
N MET A 1 -11.62 10.04 -18.05
CA MET A 1 -10.34 10.01 -17.30
C MET A 1 -10.06 8.57 -16.96
N GLY A 2 -8.98 8.02 -17.51
CA GLY A 2 -8.76 6.58 -17.60
C GLY A 2 -8.33 5.97 -16.28
N ASP A 3 -8.94 4.84 -15.94
CA ASP A 3 -8.45 3.97 -14.88
C ASP A 3 -7.04 3.49 -15.24
N VAL A 4 -6.19 3.43 -14.22
CA VAL A 4 -4.83 2.93 -14.36
C VAL A 4 -4.83 1.49 -13.88
N ARG A 5 -4.24 0.59 -14.66
CA ARG A 5 -3.95 -0.76 -14.20
C ARG A 5 -2.59 -0.76 -13.55
N VAL A 6 -2.55 -1.31 -12.35
CA VAL A 6 -1.30 -1.50 -11.62
C VAL A 6 -1.18 -2.92 -11.13
N GLU A 7 0.04 -3.42 -11.15
CA GLU A 7 0.39 -4.68 -10.52
C GLU A 7 1.05 -4.41 -9.18
N THR A 8 0.71 -5.24 -8.19
CA THR A 8 1.34 -5.20 -6.88
C THR A 8 2.43 -6.26 -6.80
N ARG A 9 3.68 -5.82 -6.60
CA ARG A 9 4.88 -6.69 -6.58
C ARG A 9 4.87 -7.78 -5.51
N TYR A 10 4.00 -7.67 -4.50
CA TYR A 10 4.03 -8.54 -3.32
C TYR A 10 3.07 -9.74 -3.38
N ASN A 11 2.13 -9.74 -4.32
CA ASN A 11 1.16 -10.84 -4.49
C ASN A 11 0.63 -10.99 -5.92
N ASN A 12 1.25 -10.32 -6.90
CA ASN A 12 0.85 -10.28 -8.30
C ASN A 12 -0.65 -9.99 -8.50
N ARG A 13 -1.23 -9.15 -7.61
CA ARG A 13 -2.59 -8.69 -7.83
C ARG A 13 -2.58 -7.50 -8.75
N THR A 14 -3.34 -7.62 -9.82
CA THR A 14 -3.74 -6.49 -10.65
C THR A 14 -4.84 -5.73 -9.94
N ILE A 15 -4.67 -4.41 -9.89
CA ILE A 15 -5.65 -3.47 -9.36
C ILE A 15 -5.94 -2.47 -10.47
N GLU A 16 -7.21 -2.26 -10.77
CA GLU A 16 -7.65 -1.29 -11.78
C GLU A 16 -8.41 -0.16 -11.08
N GLY A 17 -8.01 1.08 -11.36
CA GLY A 17 -8.70 2.27 -10.89
C GLY A 17 -7.81 3.50 -10.83
N VAL A 18 -8.34 4.58 -10.26
CA VAL A 18 -7.58 5.82 -10.05
C VAL A 18 -6.81 5.72 -8.74
N LEU A 19 -5.48 5.63 -8.81
CA LEU A 19 -4.63 5.71 -7.63
C LEU A 19 -4.57 7.14 -7.07
N VAL A 20 -4.63 7.25 -5.75
CA VAL A 20 -4.57 8.50 -5.01
C VAL A 20 -3.46 8.38 -3.96
N LEU A 21 -2.63 9.43 -3.85
CA LEU A 21 -1.62 9.52 -2.79
C LEU A 21 -2.29 9.77 -1.44
N SER A 22 -1.87 9.01 -0.44
CA SER A 22 -2.24 9.23 0.96
C SER A 22 -1.31 10.25 1.60
N ASN A 23 -1.81 10.99 2.59
CA ASN A 23 -0.96 11.80 3.47
C ASN A 23 -0.19 10.93 4.49
N ASN A 24 -0.50 9.64 4.56
CA ASN A 24 0.19 8.69 5.43
C ASN A 24 1.37 8.02 4.72
N ASN A 25 2.33 7.55 5.51
CA ASN A 25 3.46 6.73 5.06
C ASN A 25 3.43 5.35 5.74
N ALA A 26 4.49 4.56 5.61
CA ALA A 26 4.52 3.19 6.12
C ALA A 26 4.52 3.08 7.66
N GLN A 27 4.61 4.21 8.39
CA GLN A 27 4.44 4.26 9.85
C GLN A 27 2.96 4.26 10.29
N LEU A 28 2.02 4.39 9.35
CA LEU A 28 0.59 4.25 9.63
C LEU A 28 0.32 2.92 10.35
N VAL A 29 -0.22 3.00 11.57
CA VAL A 29 -0.66 1.84 12.33
C VAL A 29 -2.11 1.49 12.00
N PHE A 30 -2.38 0.20 11.87
CA PHE A 30 -3.71 -0.32 11.58
C PHE A 30 -3.96 -1.65 12.30
N GLY A 31 -5.22 -2.08 12.29
CA GLY A 31 -5.67 -3.31 12.96
C GLY A 31 -6.38 -3.05 14.30
N PRO A 32 -6.89 -4.11 14.95
CA PRO A 32 -7.58 -3.99 16.23
C PRO A 32 -6.61 -3.55 17.33
N THR A 33 -7.10 -2.88 18.37
CA THR A 33 -6.29 -2.22 19.41
C THR A 33 -5.18 -3.09 20.00
N ARG A 34 -5.39 -4.40 20.15
CA ARG A 34 -4.41 -5.34 20.72
C ARG A 34 -3.38 -5.88 19.72
N LEU A 35 -3.56 -5.64 18.43
CA LEU A 35 -2.73 -6.16 17.33
C LEU A 35 -2.35 -5.05 16.35
N GLN A 36 -2.29 -3.79 16.82
CA GLN A 36 -1.89 -2.68 15.97
C GLN A 36 -0.48 -2.92 15.43
N VAL A 37 -0.33 -2.75 14.12
CA VAL A 37 0.93 -2.94 13.42
C VAL A 37 1.09 -1.84 12.38
N SER A 38 2.32 -1.36 12.17
CA SER A 38 2.58 -0.41 11.09
C SER A 38 2.49 -1.11 9.73
N VAL A 39 2.18 -0.36 8.67
CA VAL A 39 2.23 -0.89 7.29
C VAL A 39 3.59 -1.50 7.00
N GLU A 40 4.69 -0.83 7.36
CA GLU A 40 6.05 -1.37 7.20
C GLU A 40 6.21 -2.74 7.88
N ARG A 41 5.83 -2.83 9.15
CA ARG A 41 5.99 -4.05 9.93
C ARG A 41 5.09 -5.16 9.38
N TYR A 42 3.88 -4.84 8.97
CA TYR A 42 2.98 -5.80 8.32
C TYR A 42 3.57 -6.38 7.03
N PHE A 43 4.12 -5.54 6.15
CA PHE A 43 4.74 -6.01 4.91
C PHE A 43 5.98 -6.87 5.16
N PHE A 44 6.78 -6.53 6.17
CA PHE A 44 7.91 -7.35 6.59
C PHE A 44 7.48 -8.71 7.13
N TRP A 45 6.49 -8.78 8.01
CA TRP A 45 6.08 -10.06 8.60
C TRP A 45 5.31 -10.95 7.63
N LYS A 46 4.39 -10.37 6.87
CA LYS A 46 3.49 -11.12 6.00
C LYS A 46 4.13 -11.53 4.68
N TYR A 47 4.88 -10.62 4.05
CA TYR A 47 5.43 -10.83 2.71
C TYR A 47 6.96 -10.95 2.71
N ARG A 48 7.63 -10.81 3.87
CA ARG A 48 9.11 -10.77 3.96
C ARG A 48 9.74 -9.65 3.13
N ILE A 49 8.99 -8.58 2.90
CA ILE A 49 9.43 -7.42 2.13
C ILE A 49 9.91 -6.34 3.10
N ARG A 50 11.17 -5.90 2.95
CA ARG A 50 11.67 -4.68 3.57
C ARG A 50 11.41 -3.51 2.62
N LEU A 51 10.59 -2.57 3.06
CA LEU A 51 10.35 -1.31 2.37
C LEU A 51 11.66 -0.52 2.31
N THR A 52 12.08 -0.13 1.11
CA THR A 52 13.30 0.68 0.92
C THR A 52 12.99 2.17 1.13
N ARG A 53 11.72 2.55 1.01
CA ARG A 53 11.26 3.94 1.10
C ARG A 53 10.05 4.04 2.05
N PRO A 54 10.17 3.66 3.33
CA PRO A 54 9.04 3.66 4.27
C PRO A 54 8.44 5.06 4.54
N ASN A 55 9.20 6.11 4.25
CA ASN A 55 8.75 7.51 4.40
C ASN A 55 7.96 8.02 3.19
N TRP A 56 7.92 7.28 2.08
CA TRP A 56 7.13 7.67 0.92
C TRP A 56 5.63 7.54 1.21
N PRO A 57 4.79 8.36 0.55
CA PRO A 57 3.34 8.26 0.67
C PRO A 57 2.84 6.86 0.34
N LEU A 58 1.84 6.39 1.09
CA LEU A 58 1.04 5.26 0.68
C LEU A 58 0.12 5.66 -0.48
N VAL A 59 -0.42 4.69 -1.20
CA VAL A 59 -1.46 4.88 -2.22
C VAL A 59 -2.71 4.10 -1.88
N PHE A 60 -3.86 4.59 -2.34
CA PHE A 60 -5.13 3.86 -2.28
C PHE A 60 -5.91 4.09 -3.57
N LEU A 61 -6.91 3.25 -3.82
CA LEU A 61 -7.81 3.47 -4.95
C LEU A 61 -8.86 4.51 -4.58
N ARG A 62 -9.15 5.43 -5.50
CA ARG A 62 -10.28 6.35 -5.36
C ARG A 62 -11.56 5.56 -5.07
N GLY A 63 -12.22 5.87 -3.96
CA GLY A 63 -13.40 5.14 -3.47
C GLY A 63 -13.11 4.02 -2.45
N ASN A 64 -11.84 3.66 -2.24
CA ASN A 64 -11.42 2.67 -1.25
C ASN A 64 -10.15 3.14 -0.51
N SER A 65 -10.30 4.10 0.41
CA SER A 65 -9.22 4.66 1.22
C SER A 65 -8.78 3.80 2.41
N SER A 66 -9.54 2.74 2.72
CA SER A 66 -9.22 1.81 3.79
C SER A 66 -8.08 0.86 3.42
N ASN A 67 -7.90 0.55 2.14
CA ASN A 67 -6.78 -0.26 1.66
C ASN A 67 -5.67 0.64 1.11
N GLN A 68 -4.67 0.89 1.94
CA GLN A 68 -3.47 1.66 1.58
C GLN A 68 -2.27 0.74 1.36
N PHE A 69 -1.48 1.03 0.32
CA PHE A 69 -0.33 0.24 -0.11
C PHE A 69 0.92 1.12 -0.21
N PRO A 70 2.11 0.59 0.09
CA PRO A 70 3.36 1.30 -0.19
C PRO A 70 3.51 1.54 -1.69
N ILE A 71 3.71 2.79 -2.12
CA ILE A 71 3.83 3.13 -3.54
C ILE A 71 5.01 2.43 -4.22
N GLU A 72 6.08 2.11 -3.48
CA GLU A 72 7.24 1.40 -4.02
C GLU A 72 6.94 -0.05 -4.45
N LEU A 73 5.79 -0.59 -4.05
CA LEU A 73 5.32 -1.93 -4.40
C LEU A 73 4.30 -1.95 -5.55
N ILE A 74 4.07 -0.80 -6.18
CA ILE A 74 3.10 -0.61 -7.26
C ILE A 74 3.87 -0.43 -8.56
N GLU A 75 3.56 -1.25 -9.56
CA GLU A 75 4.06 -1.13 -10.92
C GLU A 75 2.92 -0.77 -11.87
N LEU A 76 3.17 0.19 -12.74
CA LEU A 76 2.25 0.53 -13.83
C LEU A 76 2.40 -0.51 -14.94
N ILE A 77 1.27 -1.02 -15.42
CA ILE A 77 1.18 -1.98 -16.53
C ILE A 77 0.30 -1.44 -17.65
#